data_AF-A0A1Q7QIH0-F1
#
_entry.id   AF-A0A1Q7QIH0-F1
#
_cell.length_a   1.000
_cell.length_b   1.000
_cell.length_c   1.000
_cell.angle_alpha   90.00
_cell.angle_beta   90.00
_cell.angle_gamma   90.00
#
_symmetry.space_group_name_H-M   'P 1'
#
loop_
_entity.id
_entity.type
_entity.pdbx_description
1 polymer ?
#
loop_
_entity_poly.entity_id
_entity_poly.type
_entity_poly.pdbx_seq_one_letter_code
_entity_poly.pdbx_strand_id
1 'polypeptide(L)'
;EIGWSDVLALARDPRGWAARGHPEWGRFRLGKTDPRISTSGLHALVGAFFAATGRSADLTEADVADARVVAFVKGVESSVVHYGETVSTFVRNLRAADQRGTALTYVSAIAIEEKQVWDYNQGQNGARPAIPLAAVSPKEGTLVADHPYVVLNAPWVDAPKRDAAAGFLAYLQGTEAQARFRAAGFRDKDGRGGPELALANGIVPAGPAIVISPPAPTVLAAIQRSWDDVRKRARVLMVLDVSGSMAGTKIDLMKRAAAGAIDGFAADDELAIWAFSGGRQEVAPLGAVGPRRDELKRGIGALVADGSTALYASARAGVTFLRSRADDSRINAVLLLTDGKNEDADRDLDGLLASLRTEDETARVRVFTIGYGDDADRTTLQKIAEASRAAFYDASKPATIDRVFRDVVSNF
;
A
#
# COMPACT_ATOMS: atom_id res chain seq x y z
N GLU A 1 13.42 -12.49 20.09
CA GLU A 1 13.62 -11.45 19.06
C GLU A 1 13.06 -11.96 17.75
N ILE A 2 12.49 -11.09 16.91
CA ILE A 2 11.87 -11.42 15.60
C ILE A 2 12.56 -10.54 14.56
N GLY A 3 12.85 -11.09 13.38
CA GLY A 3 13.53 -10.40 12.29
C GLY A 3 13.00 -10.72 10.89
N TRP A 4 13.63 -10.16 9.87
CA TRP A 4 13.28 -10.41 8.47
C TRP A 4 13.47 -11.89 8.10
N SER A 5 14.43 -12.59 8.71
CA SER A 5 14.59 -14.03 8.50
C SER A 5 13.37 -14.84 8.97
N ASP A 6 12.75 -14.40 10.08
CA ASP A 6 11.57 -15.05 10.66
C ASP A 6 10.32 -14.75 9.84
N VAL A 7 10.20 -13.51 9.35
CA VAL A 7 9.19 -13.10 8.36
C VAL A 7 9.30 -13.96 7.10
N LEU A 8 10.51 -14.17 6.56
CA LEU A 8 10.74 -15.03 5.41
C LEU A 8 10.32 -16.49 5.67
N ALA A 9 10.65 -17.02 6.85
CA ALA A 9 10.28 -18.38 7.22
C ALA A 9 8.74 -18.54 7.29
N LEU A 10 8.04 -17.57 7.88
CA LEU A 10 6.58 -17.55 7.95
C LEU A 10 5.93 -17.34 6.58
N ALA A 11 6.51 -16.49 5.73
CA ALA A 11 6.06 -16.26 4.36
C ALA A 11 6.10 -17.54 3.51
N ARG A 12 7.11 -18.38 3.74
CA ARG A 12 7.31 -19.65 3.01
C ARG A 12 6.58 -20.84 3.61
N ASP A 13 6.11 -20.78 4.85
CA ASP A 13 5.37 -21.90 5.45
C ASP A 13 3.91 -21.92 4.96
N PRO A 14 3.49 -22.93 4.15
CA PRO A 14 2.13 -23.00 3.65
C PRO A 14 1.08 -23.18 4.76
N ARG A 15 1.49 -23.68 5.94
CA ARG A 15 0.62 -23.82 7.12
C ARG A 15 0.41 -22.49 7.85
N GLY A 16 1.24 -21.48 7.59
CA GLY A 16 1.17 -20.17 8.23
C GLY A 16 1.15 -20.26 9.75
N TRP A 17 0.17 -19.61 10.37
CA TRP A 17 0.03 -19.59 11.83
C TRP A 17 -0.39 -20.94 12.42
N ALA A 18 -0.90 -21.88 11.63
CA ALA A 18 -1.15 -23.25 12.11
C ALA A 18 0.15 -23.95 12.56
N ALA A 19 1.29 -23.64 11.92
CA ALA A 19 2.61 -24.14 12.36
C ALA A 19 3.03 -23.62 13.75
N ARG A 20 2.34 -22.60 14.26
CA ARG A 20 2.56 -21.97 15.57
C ARG A 20 1.36 -22.17 16.51
N GLY A 21 0.46 -23.11 16.20
CA GLY A 21 -0.70 -23.42 17.05
C GLY A 21 -1.89 -22.48 16.89
N HIS A 22 -1.87 -21.59 15.90
CA HIS A 22 -2.92 -20.60 15.64
C HIS A 22 -3.51 -20.73 14.22
N PRO A 23 -4.13 -21.87 13.87
CA PRO A 23 -4.73 -22.06 12.54
C PRO A 23 -5.82 -21.02 12.22
N GLU A 24 -6.48 -20.48 13.23
CA GLU A 24 -7.54 -19.47 13.11
C GLU A 24 -7.05 -18.12 12.57
N TRP A 25 -5.74 -17.83 12.60
CA TRP A 25 -5.16 -16.63 12.00
C TRP A 25 -4.80 -16.81 10.52
N GLY A 26 -4.87 -18.04 10.00
CA GLY A 26 -4.60 -18.37 8.62
C GLY A 26 -3.11 -18.23 8.22
N ARG A 27 -2.86 -17.88 6.96
CA ARG A 27 -1.51 -17.72 6.42
C ARG A 27 -0.87 -16.41 6.89
N PHE A 28 0.45 -16.41 7.03
CA PHE A 28 1.19 -15.19 7.35
C PHE A 28 1.07 -14.16 6.22
N ARG A 29 0.77 -12.91 6.58
CA ARG A 29 0.51 -11.80 5.67
C ARG A 29 1.23 -10.55 6.10
N LEU A 30 1.98 -9.96 5.18
CA LEU A 30 2.70 -8.72 5.41
C LEU A 30 1.95 -7.55 4.76
N GLY A 31 1.62 -6.52 5.54
CA GLY A 31 1.29 -5.20 5.02
C GLY A 31 2.56 -4.41 4.78
N LYS A 32 2.77 -3.92 3.55
CA LYS A 32 3.92 -3.08 3.21
C LYS A 32 3.47 -1.99 2.26
N THR A 33 4.14 -0.85 2.27
CA THR A 33 3.89 0.23 1.32
C THR A 33 4.92 0.24 0.18
N ASP A 34 4.60 0.91 -0.92
CA ASP A 34 5.53 1.04 -2.06
C ASP A 34 6.77 1.87 -1.67
N PRO A 35 8.00 1.33 -1.79
CA PRO A 35 9.24 1.98 -1.38
C PRO A 35 9.64 3.19 -2.25
N ARG A 36 8.97 3.42 -3.38
CA ARG A 36 9.21 4.59 -4.25
C ARG A 36 8.52 5.84 -3.75
N ILE A 37 7.47 5.68 -2.93
CA ILE A 37 6.61 6.79 -2.47
C ILE A 37 6.40 6.81 -0.95
N SER A 38 6.76 5.74 -0.23
CA SER A 38 6.55 5.63 1.22
C SER A 38 7.85 5.37 1.98
N THR A 39 8.14 6.19 3.00
CA THR A 39 9.29 6.04 3.89
C THR A 39 9.31 4.69 4.60
N SER A 40 8.19 4.27 5.19
CA SER A 40 8.06 2.96 5.84
C SER A 40 8.34 1.79 4.86
N GLY A 41 7.87 1.91 3.62
CA GLY A 41 8.10 0.92 2.56
C GLY A 41 9.57 0.86 2.15
N LEU A 42 10.21 2.02 1.99
CA LEU A 42 11.63 2.14 1.68
C LEU A 42 12.50 1.58 2.81
N HIS A 43 12.20 1.93 4.06
CA HIS A 43 12.92 1.42 5.24
C HIS A 43 12.80 -0.09 5.35
N ALA A 44 11.61 -0.65 5.10
CA ALA A 44 11.40 -2.08 5.09
C ALA A 44 12.16 -2.78 3.96
N LEU A 45 12.20 -2.20 2.76
CA LEU A 45 12.98 -2.73 1.65
C LEU A 45 14.48 -2.72 1.98
N VAL A 46 15.01 -1.59 2.45
CA VAL A 46 16.41 -1.46 2.87
C VAL A 46 16.74 -2.45 3.99
N GLY A 47 15.88 -2.55 5.01
CA GLY A 47 16.03 -3.51 6.11
C GLY A 47 16.08 -4.97 5.64
N ALA A 48 15.26 -5.35 4.66
CA ALA A 48 15.30 -6.69 4.07
C ALA A 48 16.63 -6.97 3.33
N PHE A 49 17.19 -5.98 2.62
CA PHE A 49 18.52 -6.11 1.98
C PHE A 49 19.65 -6.24 3.02
N PHE A 50 19.62 -5.47 4.09
CA PHE A 50 20.59 -5.63 5.19
C PHE A 50 20.47 -7.00 5.87
N ALA A 51 19.24 -7.44 6.16
CA ALA A 51 19.01 -8.76 6.74
C ALA A 51 19.49 -9.89 5.84
N ALA A 52 19.29 -9.78 4.52
CA ALA A 52 19.75 -10.78 3.56
C ALA A 52 21.28 -10.91 3.48
N THR A 53 22.01 -9.84 3.82
CA THR A 53 23.48 -9.80 3.78
C THR A 53 24.11 -10.02 5.15
N GLY A 54 23.34 -9.92 6.24
CA GLY A 54 23.85 -9.94 7.61
C GLY A 54 24.68 -8.72 7.99
N ARG A 55 24.60 -7.63 7.20
CA ARG A 55 25.29 -6.36 7.47
C ARG A 55 24.40 -5.42 8.29
N SER A 56 25.02 -4.43 8.92
CA SER A 56 24.34 -3.30 9.57
C SER A 56 24.80 -1.91 9.05
N ALA A 57 25.82 -1.90 8.19
CA ALA A 57 26.34 -0.73 7.47
C ALA A 57 27.00 -1.17 6.15
N ASP A 58 27.40 -0.20 5.32
CA ASP A 58 28.25 -0.40 4.14
C ASP A 58 27.74 -1.45 3.14
N LEU A 59 26.43 -1.48 2.89
CA LEU A 59 25.85 -2.26 1.80
C LEU A 59 26.36 -1.73 0.45
N THR A 60 26.69 -2.62 -0.49
CA THR A 60 27.22 -2.25 -1.82
C THR A 60 26.23 -2.56 -2.94
N GLU A 61 26.43 -1.98 -4.11
CA GLU A 61 25.62 -2.30 -5.31
C GLU A 61 25.76 -3.77 -5.73
N ALA A 62 26.93 -4.38 -5.48
CA ALA A 62 27.15 -5.80 -5.74
C ALA A 62 26.33 -6.69 -4.80
N ASP A 63 26.18 -6.30 -3.53
CA ASP A 63 25.32 -7.03 -2.58
C ASP A 63 23.84 -6.97 -3.02
N VAL A 64 23.37 -5.81 -3.49
CA VAL A 64 22.00 -5.62 -3.99
C VAL A 64 21.71 -6.50 -5.22
N ALA A 65 22.72 -6.72 -6.06
CA ALA A 65 22.61 -7.55 -7.26
C ALA A 65 22.85 -9.06 -7.01
N ASP A 66 23.28 -9.48 -5.81
CA ASP A 66 23.51 -10.89 -5.49
C ASP A 66 22.19 -11.68 -5.58
N ALA A 67 22.18 -12.74 -6.40
CA ALA A 67 20.98 -13.54 -6.64
C ALA A 67 20.37 -14.15 -5.37
N ARG A 68 21.18 -14.47 -4.36
CA ARG A 68 20.69 -14.98 -3.06
C ARG A 68 20.00 -13.89 -2.26
N VAL A 69 20.53 -12.66 -2.31
CA VAL A 69 19.93 -11.47 -1.67
C VAL A 69 18.59 -11.15 -2.33
N VAL A 70 18.57 -11.09 -3.67
CA VAL A 70 17.33 -10.91 -4.44
C VAL A 70 16.30 -11.99 -4.12
N ALA A 71 16.71 -13.26 -4.01
CA ALA A 71 15.81 -14.37 -3.66
C ALA A 71 15.29 -14.30 -2.22
N PHE A 72 16.07 -13.78 -1.28
CA PHE A 72 15.63 -13.52 0.10
C PHE A 72 14.54 -12.45 0.11
N VAL A 73 14.82 -11.29 -0.51
CA VAL A 73 13.87 -10.16 -0.56
C VAL A 73 12.59 -10.58 -1.26
N LYS A 74 12.67 -11.25 -2.43
CA LYS A 74 11.50 -11.84 -3.12
C LYS A 74 10.66 -12.74 -2.22
N GLY A 75 11.30 -13.55 -1.39
CA GLY A 75 10.59 -14.44 -0.47
C GLY A 75 9.88 -13.71 0.68
N VAL A 76 10.41 -12.57 1.13
CA VAL A 76 9.71 -11.70 2.07
C VAL A 76 8.49 -11.07 1.37
N GLU A 77 8.71 -10.51 0.18
CA GLU A 77 7.68 -9.86 -0.62
C GLU A 77 6.54 -10.80 -1.04
N SER A 78 6.78 -12.11 -1.18
CA SER A 78 5.73 -13.06 -1.59
C SER A 78 4.54 -13.16 -0.60
N SER A 79 4.74 -12.77 0.66
CA SER A 79 3.67 -12.71 1.68
C SER A 79 2.91 -11.39 1.71
N VAL A 80 3.33 -10.40 0.89
CA VAL A 80 2.67 -9.10 0.86
C VAL A 80 1.27 -9.22 0.24
N VAL A 81 0.30 -8.59 0.90
CA VAL A 81 -1.11 -8.65 0.49
C VAL A 81 -1.44 -7.70 -0.66
N HIS A 82 -0.83 -6.53 -0.64
CA HIS A 82 -0.76 -5.48 -1.67
C HIS A 82 0.20 -4.40 -1.13
N TYR A 83 0.57 -3.43 -1.98
CA TYR A 83 1.45 -2.34 -1.58
C TYR A 83 0.66 -1.05 -1.28
N GLY A 84 0.44 -0.71 -0.02
CA GLY A 84 -0.28 0.54 0.28
C GLY A 84 0.50 1.77 -0.22
N GLU A 85 -0.19 2.79 -0.73
CA GLU A 85 0.42 4.11 -0.95
C GLU A 85 0.92 4.69 0.39
N THR A 86 0.07 4.55 1.42
CA THR A 86 0.33 4.99 2.79
C THR A 86 0.03 3.87 3.77
N VAL A 87 0.69 3.93 4.94
CA VAL A 87 0.41 2.97 6.02
C VAL A 87 -1.00 3.16 6.60
N SER A 88 -1.59 4.35 6.48
CA SER A 88 -2.92 4.65 7.00
C SER A 88 -4.02 3.77 6.38
N THR A 89 -3.85 3.30 5.14
CA THR A 89 -4.77 2.34 4.52
C THR A 89 -4.77 1.01 5.28
N PHE A 90 -3.61 0.46 5.62
CA PHE A 90 -3.52 -0.76 6.42
C PHE A 90 -4.10 -0.56 7.82
N VAL A 91 -3.76 0.53 8.49
CA VAL A 91 -4.23 0.81 9.85
C VAL A 91 -5.76 0.99 9.90
N ARG A 92 -6.34 1.68 8.90
CA ARG A 92 -7.80 1.85 8.77
C ARG A 92 -8.49 0.50 8.52
N ASN A 93 -7.97 -0.30 7.58
CA ASN A 93 -8.56 -1.59 7.24
C ASN A 93 -8.42 -2.60 8.41
N LEU A 94 -7.31 -2.52 9.16
CA LEU A 94 -7.11 -3.28 10.38
C LEU A 94 -8.13 -2.89 11.45
N ARG A 95 -8.37 -1.59 11.66
CA ARG A 95 -9.40 -1.11 12.59
C ARG A 95 -10.80 -1.56 12.20
N ALA A 96 -11.13 -1.50 10.91
CA ALA A 96 -12.41 -1.99 10.41
C ALA A 96 -12.55 -3.51 10.60
N ALA A 97 -11.46 -4.28 10.43
CA ALA A 97 -11.43 -5.71 10.71
C ALA A 97 -11.57 -6.02 12.21
N ASP A 98 -10.92 -5.23 13.07
CA ASP A 98 -10.99 -5.31 14.53
C ASP A 98 -12.42 -5.09 15.05
N GLN A 99 -13.11 -4.07 14.55
CA GLN A 99 -14.52 -3.81 14.85
C GLN A 99 -15.46 -4.97 14.48
N ARG A 100 -15.04 -5.84 13.56
CA ARG A 100 -15.76 -7.05 13.16
C ARG A 100 -15.27 -8.33 13.85
N GLY A 101 -14.29 -8.23 14.75
CA GLY A 101 -13.66 -9.39 15.40
C GLY A 101 -12.76 -10.22 14.47
N THR A 102 -12.22 -9.62 13.41
CA THR A 102 -11.45 -10.31 12.35
C THR A 102 -10.05 -9.74 12.13
N ALA A 103 -9.55 -8.89 13.02
CA ALA A 103 -8.24 -8.20 12.91
C ALA A 103 -7.09 -9.16 12.53
N LEU A 104 -7.00 -10.30 13.23
CA LEU A 104 -5.92 -11.28 13.08
C LEU A 104 -5.92 -12.02 11.74
N THR A 105 -6.99 -11.89 10.94
CA THR A 105 -7.09 -12.47 9.59
C THR A 105 -6.78 -11.46 8.48
N TYR A 106 -6.65 -10.17 8.79
CA TYR A 106 -6.38 -9.14 7.79
C TYR A 106 -4.91 -9.13 7.37
N VAL A 107 -4.03 -8.78 8.30
CA VAL A 107 -2.56 -8.78 8.15
C VAL A 107 -1.94 -9.28 9.45
N SER A 108 -0.85 -10.04 9.33
CA SER A 108 -0.13 -10.59 10.48
C SER A 108 0.95 -9.64 11.00
N ALA A 109 1.52 -8.83 10.11
CA ALA A 109 2.49 -7.80 10.43
C ALA A 109 2.36 -6.64 9.43
N ILE A 110 2.76 -5.44 9.81
CA ILE A 110 2.81 -4.26 8.94
C ILE A 110 4.20 -3.64 9.08
N ALA A 111 4.86 -3.34 7.96
CA ALA A 111 6.03 -2.46 7.95
C ALA A 111 5.57 -1.03 8.20
N ILE A 112 5.81 -0.52 9.41
CA ILE A 112 5.20 0.71 9.94
C ILE A 112 6.19 1.45 10.87
N GLU A 113 6.03 2.76 11.01
CA GLU A 113 6.79 3.56 11.97
C GLU A 113 6.25 3.41 13.41
N GLU A 114 7.13 3.48 14.41
CA GLU A 114 6.77 3.37 15.84
C GLU A 114 5.67 4.35 16.24
N LYS A 115 5.71 5.58 15.71
CA LYS A 115 4.70 6.61 15.95
C LYS A 115 3.30 6.15 15.52
N GLN A 116 3.19 5.45 14.41
CA GLN A 116 1.89 4.99 13.89
C GLN A 116 1.34 3.79 14.69
N VAL A 117 2.22 3.01 15.34
CA VAL A 117 1.81 2.01 16.35
C VAL A 117 1.18 2.71 17.55
N TRP A 118 1.84 3.75 18.07
CA TRP A 118 1.30 4.55 19.18
C TRP A 118 -0.05 5.18 18.80
N ASP A 119 -0.15 5.82 17.63
CA ASP A 119 -1.38 6.46 17.14
C ASP A 119 -2.54 5.48 17.02
N TYR A 120 -2.28 4.28 16.48
CA TYR A 120 -3.29 3.25 16.36
C TYR A 120 -3.78 2.80 17.75
N ASN A 121 -2.86 2.50 18.66
CA ASN A 121 -3.16 2.01 20.01
C ASN A 121 -3.86 3.05 20.88
N GLN A 122 -3.57 4.33 20.69
CA GLN A 122 -4.27 5.43 21.37
C GLN A 122 -5.65 5.73 20.78
N GLY A 123 -6.01 5.11 19.65
CA GLY A 123 -7.27 5.38 18.96
C GLY A 123 -7.26 6.71 18.20
N GLN A 124 -6.10 7.21 17.80
CA GLN A 124 -6.06 8.41 16.97
C GLN A 124 -6.79 8.15 15.64
N ASN A 125 -7.64 9.10 15.25
CA ASN A 125 -8.52 9.01 14.08
C ASN A 125 -9.49 7.81 14.11
N GLY A 126 -9.95 7.39 15.30
CA GLY A 126 -10.95 6.33 15.44
C GLY A 126 -11.23 5.94 16.89
N ALA A 127 -11.72 4.70 17.09
CA ALA A 127 -11.80 4.10 18.41
C ALA A 127 -10.47 3.41 18.76
N ARG A 128 -10.19 3.28 20.06
CA ARG A 128 -9.13 2.39 20.54
C ARG A 128 -9.41 0.95 20.10
N PRO A 129 -8.41 0.23 19.58
CA PRO A 129 -8.60 -1.12 19.08
C PRO A 129 -8.79 -2.10 20.23
N ALA A 130 -9.57 -3.16 19.99
CA ALA A 130 -9.63 -4.32 20.87
C ALA A 130 -8.32 -5.12 20.81
N ILE A 131 -7.75 -5.24 19.59
CA ILE A 131 -6.43 -5.86 19.36
C ILE A 131 -5.38 -4.75 19.09
N PRO A 132 -4.55 -4.38 20.09
CA PRO A 132 -3.49 -3.40 19.90
C PRO A 132 -2.34 -3.96 19.05
N LEU A 133 -1.60 -3.07 18.40
CA LEU A 133 -0.35 -3.40 17.73
C LEU A 133 0.80 -3.50 18.73
N ALA A 134 1.73 -4.41 18.47
CA ALA A 134 3.01 -4.51 19.17
C ALA A 134 4.15 -4.16 18.19
N ALA A 135 4.93 -3.13 18.51
CA ALA A 135 6.10 -2.75 17.74
C ALA A 135 7.21 -3.78 17.95
N VAL A 136 7.72 -4.30 16.83
CA VAL A 136 8.86 -5.21 16.78
C VAL A 136 9.93 -4.56 15.93
N SER A 137 11.08 -4.26 16.53
CA SER A 137 12.27 -3.90 15.76
C SER A 137 12.94 -5.20 15.27
N PRO A 138 13.21 -5.35 13.97
CA PRO A 138 13.90 -6.54 13.45
C PRO A 138 15.24 -6.77 14.17
N LYS A 139 15.55 -8.02 14.49
CA LYS A 139 16.83 -8.41 15.14
C LYS A 139 18.05 -8.07 14.28
N GLU A 140 17.88 -7.98 12.96
CA GLU A 140 18.92 -7.56 12.02
C GLU A 140 19.11 -6.02 11.99
N GLY A 141 18.22 -5.27 12.64
CA GLY A 141 18.24 -3.82 12.74
C GLY A 141 17.17 -3.12 11.89
N THR A 142 17.03 -1.81 12.13
CA THR A 142 16.11 -0.93 11.38
C THR A 142 16.70 0.45 11.19
N LEU A 143 16.16 1.20 10.24
CA LEU A 143 16.42 2.64 10.11
C LEU A 143 15.51 3.43 11.05
N VAL A 144 15.96 4.63 11.41
CA VAL A 144 15.17 5.63 12.11
C VAL A 144 14.56 6.57 11.08
N ALA A 145 13.23 6.71 11.06
CA ALA A 145 12.57 7.78 10.33
C ALA A 145 12.73 9.07 11.16
N ASP A 146 13.70 9.88 10.80
CA ASP A 146 14.01 11.14 11.48
C ASP A 146 13.37 12.35 10.79
N HIS A 147 13.52 13.51 11.42
CA HIS A 147 13.05 14.79 10.91
C HIS A 147 14.28 15.70 10.74
N PRO A 148 15.05 15.53 9.66
CA PRO A 148 16.32 16.21 9.49
C PRO A 148 16.10 17.72 9.39
N TYR A 149 16.94 18.48 10.10
CA TYR A 149 16.97 19.93 10.05
C TYR A 149 18.17 20.39 9.24
N VAL A 150 17.94 21.11 8.14
CA VAL A 150 19.02 21.58 7.24
C VAL A 150 18.80 23.05 6.89
N VAL A 151 19.83 23.85 7.08
CA VAL A 151 19.88 25.21 6.55
C VAL A 151 20.38 25.14 5.11
N LEU A 152 19.55 25.58 4.15
CA LEU A 152 19.90 25.51 2.74
C LEU A 152 21.09 26.42 2.41
N ASN A 153 22.06 25.88 1.68
CA ASN A 153 23.15 26.67 1.13
C ASN A 153 22.72 27.30 -0.20
N ALA A 154 22.07 28.46 -0.13
CA ALA A 154 21.58 29.17 -1.31
C ALA A 154 21.79 30.69 -1.22
N PRO A 155 21.95 31.41 -2.36
CA PRO A 155 22.23 32.85 -2.36
C PRO A 155 21.19 33.72 -1.65
N TRP A 156 19.93 33.26 -1.60
CA TRP A 156 18.82 33.97 -0.94
C TRP A 156 18.75 33.74 0.57
N VAL A 157 19.58 32.84 1.12
CA VAL A 157 19.69 32.59 2.57
C VAL A 157 20.77 33.50 3.13
N ASP A 158 20.37 34.74 3.46
CA ASP A 158 21.22 35.76 4.07
C ASP A 158 21.45 35.52 5.56
N ALA A 159 22.30 36.35 6.19
CA ALA A 159 22.63 36.22 7.61
C ALA A 159 21.39 36.24 8.54
N PRO A 160 20.43 37.18 8.40
CA PRO A 160 19.22 37.17 9.22
C PRO A 160 18.41 35.87 9.12
N LYS A 161 18.30 35.27 7.92
CA LYS A 161 17.62 33.97 7.76
C LYS A 161 18.40 32.83 8.43
N ARG A 162 19.73 32.85 8.40
CA ARG A 162 20.56 31.87 9.13
C ARG A 162 20.42 32.01 10.63
N ASP A 163 20.32 33.23 11.15
CA ASP A 163 20.12 33.49 12.57
C ASP A 163 18.73 33.03 13.04
N ALA A 164 17.69 33.32 12.24
CA ALA A 164 16.33 32.83 12.50
C ALA A 164 16.27 31.30 12.48
N ALA A 165 16.97 30.66 11.53
CA ALA A 165 17.11 29.23 11.45
C ALA A 165 17.77 28.65 12.73
N ALA A 166 18.90 29.22 13.17
CA ALA A 166 19.56 28.80 14.41
C ALA A 166 18.66 28.97 15.64
N GLY A 167 17.92 30.08 15.75
CA GLY A 167 16.95 30.31 16.81
C GLY A 167 15.82 29.28 16.82
N PHE A 168 15.31 28.91 15.64
CA PHE A 168 14.29 27.87 15.53
C PHE A 168 14.82 26.48 15.90
N LEU A 169 16.06 26.13 15.49
CA LEU A 169 16.70 24.88 15.93
C LEU A 169 16.87 24.84 17.45
N ALA A 170 17.31 25.93 18.07
CA ALA A 170 17.43 26.05 19.52
C ALA A 170 16.08 25.88 20.22
N TYR A 171 15.00 26.48 19.67
CA TYR A 171 13.64 26.26 20.16
C TYR A 171 13.23 24.79 20.08
N LEU A 172 13.43 24.14 18.94
CA LEU A 172 13.09 22.72 18.75
C LEU A 172 13.84 21.82 19.74
N GLN A 173 15.11 22.12 20.01
CA GLN A 173 15.94 21.37 20.95
C GLN A 173 15.71 21.74 22.42
N GLY A 174 14.94 22.80 22.69
CA GLY A 174 14.61 23.26 24.03
C GLY A 174 13.73 22.28 24.81
N THR A 175 13.83 22.32 26.14
CA THR A 175 13.16 21.37 27.05
C THR A 175 11.65 21.28 26.83
N GLU A 176 10.98 22.41 26.62
CA GLU A 176 9.52 22.44 26.43
C GLU A 176 9.11 21.79 25.11
N ALA A 177 9.78 22.12 24.00
CA ALA A 177 9.52 21.51 22.71
C ALA A 177 9.77 19.99 22.74
N GLN A 178 10.90 19.57 23.33
CA GLN A 178 11.24 18.15 23.50
C GLN A 178 10.22 17.41 24.39
N ALA A 179 9.70 18.06 25.44
CA ALA A 179 8.63 17.49 26.25
C ALA A 179 7.32 17.30 25.47
N ARG A 180 6.96 18.25 24.59
CA ARG A 180 5.80 18.14 23.69
C ARG A 180 5.95 16.97 22.72
N PHE A 181 7.14 16.80 22.12
CA PHE A 181 7.42 15.64 21.24
C PHE A 181 7.26 14.32 21.99
N ARG A 182 7.85 14.19 23.19
CA ARG A 182 7.72 12.99 24.01
C ARG A 182 6.28 12.69 24.43
N ALA A 183 5.50 13.71 24.80
CA ALA A 183 4.09 13.56 25.14
C ALA A 183 3.23 13.13 23.93
N ALA A 184 3.66 13.47 22.72
CA ALA A 184 3.03 13.03 21.47
C ALA A 184 3.53 11.66 20.99
N GLY A 185 4.30 10.92 21.79
CA GLY A 185 4.80 9.59 21.43
C GLY A 185 6.02 9.59 20.49
N PHE A 186 6.74 10.70 20.38
CA PHE A 186 8.05 10.72 19.71
C PHE A 186 9.19 10.47 20.71
N ARG A 187 10.31 9.97 20.18
CA ARG A 187 11.59 10.00 20.90
C ARG A 187 12.18 11.42 20.81
N ASP A 188 12.90 11.83 21.84
CA ASP A 188 13.58 13.13 21.85
C ASP A 188 14.81 13.16 20.92
N LYS A 189 15.47 14.31 20.81
CA LYS A 189 16.64 14.54 19.95
C LYS A 189 17.82 13.60 20.22
N ASP A 190 17.85 12.95 21.39
CA ASP A 190 18.89 12.00 21.79
C ASP A 190 18.38 10.54 21.69
N GLY A 191 17.20 10.32 21.11
CA GLY A 191 16.57 9.01 20.93
C GLY A 191 15.83 8.47 22.16
N ARG A 192 15.67 9.28 23.22
CA ARG A 192 15.03 8.83 24.46
C ARG A 192 13.51 8.99 24.40
N GLY A 193 12.80 7.92 24.72
CA GLY A 193 11.33 7.92 24.80
C GLY A 193 10.80 8.62 26.05
N GLY A 194 9.55 9.09 25.98
CA GLY A 194 8.77 9.47 27.17
C GLY A 194 8.15 8.24 27.87
N PRO A 195 7.46 8.43 29.01
CA PRO A 195 6.75 7.35 29.71
C PRO A 195 5.65 6.69 28.85
N GLU A 196 5.17 7.40 27.82
CA GLU A 196 4.19 6.89 26.87
C GLU A 196 4.74 5.76 25.95
N LEU A 197 6.06 5.68 25.77
CA LEU A 197 6.70 4.62 24.98
C LEU A 197 6.99 3.41 25.88
N ALA A 198 5.92 2.73 26.29
CA ALA A 198 5.96 1.60 27.22
C ALA A 198 5.37 0.32 26.60
N LEU A 199 5.75 -0.84 27.16
CA LEU A 199 5.24 -2.14 26.71
C LEU A 199 3.71 -2.22 26.80
N ALA A 200 3.10 -1.55 27.79
CA ALA A 200 1.65 -1.44 27.93
C ALA A 200 0.97 -0.74 26.72
N ASN A 201 1.72 0.11 26.00
CA ASN A 201 1.28 0.77 24.78
C ASN A 201 1.81 0.07 23.51
N GLY A 202 2.32 -1.16 23.65
CA GLY A 202 2.85 -1.95 22.54
C GLY A 202 4.22 -1.49 22.04
N ILE A 203 4.98 -0.69 22.80
CA ILE A 203 6.27 -0.15 22.37
C ILE A 203 7.37 -0.58 23.34
N VAL A 204 8.53 -0.96 22.80
CA VAL A 204 9.71 -1.29 23.62
C VAL A 204 10.43 0.02 23.98
N PRO A 205 10.53 0.41 25.27
CA PRO A 205 11.11 1.71 25.66
C PRO A 205 12.55 1.89 25.17
N ALA A 206 13.34 0.81 25.23
CA ALA A 206 14.73 0.80 24.80
C ALA A 206 14.91 1.12 23.30
N GLY A 207 13.87 0.95 22.48
CA GLY A 207 13.95 1.14 21.03
C GLY A 207 14.67 0.00 20.32
N PRO A 208 15.10 0.20 19.07
CA PRO A 208 15.80 -0.81 18.30
C PRO A 208 17.20 -1.10 18.87
N ALA A 209 17.56 -2.38 18.97
CA ALA A 209 18.89 -2.80 19.43
C ALA A 209 20.00 -2.48 18.42
N ILE A 210 19.66 -2.50 17.13
CA ILE A 210 20.57 -2.19 16.01
C ILE A 210 19.92 -1.12 15.14
N VAL A 211 20.60 0.01 15.00
CA VAL A 211 20.23 1.08 14.08
C VAL A 211 21.09 0.97 12.82
N ILE A 212 20.45 0.76 11.69
CA ILE A 212 21.08 0.67 10.38
C ILE A 212 21.48 2.08 9.92
N SER A 213 22.73 2.22 9.47
CA SER A 213 23.15 3.45 8.79
C SER A 213 22.53 3.52 7.39
N PRO A 214 21.93 4.66 6.98
CA PRO A 214 21.37 4.80 5.64
C PRO A 214 22.39 4.42 4.55
N PRO A 215 22.00 3.64 3.52
CA PRO A 215 22.89 3.31 2.42
C PRO A 215 23.44 4.54 1.71
N ALA A 216 24.60 4.39 1.06
CA ALA A 216 25.11 5.40 0.15
C ALA A 216 24.08 5.70 -0.97
N PRO A 217 24.02 6.93 -1.51
CA PRO A 217 23.01 7.31 -2.49
C PRO A 217 22.91 6.39 -3.72
N THR A 218 24.04 5.89 -4.24
CA THR A 218 24.04 4.97 -5.40
C THR A 218 23.45 3.61 -5.05
N VAL A 219 23.72 3.12 -3.83
CA VAL A 219 23.19 1.86 -3.31
C VAL A 219 21.69 1.99 -3.03
N LEU A 220 21.24 3.10 -2.44
CA LEU A 220 19.81 3.37 -2.24
C LEU A 220 19.07 3.41 -3.58
N ALA A 221 19.64 4.05 -4.59
CA ALA A 221 19.08 4.06 -5.94
C ALA A 221 19.05 2.64 -6.57
N ALA A 222 20.07 1.81 -6.32
CA ALA A 222 20.08 0.42 -6.75
C ALA A 222 18.98 -0.41 -6.07
N ILE A 223 18.79 -0.24 -4.75
CA ILE A 223 17.68 -0.87 -4.00
C ILE A 223 16.33 -0.46 -4.59
N GLN A 224 16.11 0.83 -4.84
CA GLN A 224 14.85 1.30 -5.42
C GLN A 224 14.63 0.76 -6.84
N ARG A 225 15.67 0.68 -7.68
CA ARG A 225 15.57 0.08 -9.02
C ARG A 225 15.27 -1.42 -8.97
N SER A 226 15.79 -2.13 -7.98
CA SER A 226 15.50 -3.56 -7.80
C SER A 226 14.05 -3.85 -7.42
N TRP A 227 13.26 -2.82 -7.10
CA TRP A 227 11.88 -2.99 -6.65
C TRP A 227 11.03 -3.76 -7.66
N ASP A 228 11.14 -3.40 -8.93
CA ASP A 228 10.42 -4.08 -10.00
C ASP A 228 10.87 -5.53 -10.17
N ASP A 229 12.05 -5.92 -9.67
CA ASP A 229 12.48 -7.32 -9.68
C ASP A 229 11.94 -8.09 -8.48
N VAL A 230 11.88 -7.48 -7.30
CA VAL A 230 11.60 -8.20 -6.04
C VAL A 230 10.15 -8.17 -5.60
N ARG A 231 9.36 -7.19 -6.04
CA ARG A 231 7.96 -7.05 -5.63
C ARG A 231 7.11 -8.23 -6.09
N LYS A 232 6.09 -8.56 -5.30
CA LYS A 232 5.08 -9.56 -5.67
C LYS A 232 4.37 -9.10 -6.95
N ARG A 233 4.25 -9.99 -7.94
CA ARG A 233 3.58 -9.67 -9.21
C ARG A 233 2.09 -9.54 -9.03
N ALA A 234 1.44 -8.85 -9.97
CA ALA A 234 0.01 -8.64 -9.95
C ALA A 234 -0.70 -9.32 -11.11
N ARG A 235 -1.99 -9.58 -10.86
CA ARG A 235 -3.01 -10.00 -11.81
C ARG A 235 -4.19 -9.05 -11.62
N VAL A 236 -4.32 -8.09 -12.53
CA VAL A 236 -5.28 -7.00 -12.43
C VAL A 236 -6.35 -7.09 -13.50
N LEU A 237 -7.59 -6.83 -13.12
CA LEU A 237 -8.68 -6.54 -14.04
C LEU A 237 -9.04 -5.06 -13.90
N MET A 238 -8.82 -4.28 -14.94
CA MET A 238 -9.26 -2.89 -15.02
C MET A 238 -10.67 -2.85 -15.58
N VAL A 239 -11.62 -2.30 -14.83
CA VAL A 239 -13.05 -2.18 -15.19
C VAL A 239 -13.37 -0.69 -15.30
N LEU A 240 -13.49 -0.23 -16.53
CA LEU A 240 -13.61 1.18 -16.89
C LEU A 240 -15.05 1.53 -17.25
N ASP A 241 -15.63 2.48 -16.54
CA ASP A 241 -16.94 3.02 -16.87
C ASP A 241 -16.88 3.80 -18.19
N VAL A 242 -17.77 3.44 -19.11
CA VAL A 242 -18.00 4.10 -20.39
C VAL A 242 -19.48 4.47 -20.55
N SER A 243 -20.22 4.65 -19.46
CA SER A 243 -21.61 5.13 -19.50
C SER A 243 -21.71 6.54 -20.09
N GLY A 244 -22.92 6.93 -20.49
CA GLY A 244 -23.17 8.23 -21.12
C GLY A 244 -22.70 9.43 -20.30
N SER A 245 -22.65 9.34 -18.96
CA SER A 245 -22.12 10.38 -18.08
C SER A 245 -20.63 10.67 -18.30
N MET A 246 -19.88 9.67 -18.81
CA MET A 246 -18.46 9.78 -19.13
C MET A 246 -18.18 10.54 -20.44
N ALA A 247 -19.21 10.93 -21.21
CA ALA A 247 -19.02 11.61 -22.49
C ALA A 247 -18.20 12.92 -22.40
N GLY A 248 -17.56 13.29 -23.51
CA GLY A 248 -16.73 14.50 -23.60
C GLY A 248 -15.40 14.37 -22.85
N THR A 249 -15.02 15.40 -22.11
CA THR A 249 -13.69 15.50 -21.49
C THR A 249 -13.42 14.40 -20.46
N LYS A 250 -14.48 13.84 -19.84
CA LYS A 250 -14.36 12.81 -18.80
C LYS A 250 -13.71 11.53 -19.32
N ILE A 251 -14.24 10.94 -20.41
CA ILE A 251 -13.66 9.76 -21.04
C ILE A 251 -12.28 10.03 -21.61
N ASP A 252 -12.03 11.21 -22.19
CA ASP A 252 -10.71 11.54 -22.76
C ASP A 252 -9.61 11.59 -21.69
N LEU A 253 -9.91 12.15 -20.52
CA LEU A 253 -9.00 12.16 -19.38
C LEU A 253 -8.79 10.76 -18.81
N MET A 254 -9.88 10.00 -18.64
CA MET A 254 -9.82 8.61 -18.19
C MET A 254 -8.93 7.77 -19.09
N LYS A 255 -9.10 7.88 -20.41
CA LYS A 255 -8.27 7.16 -21.40
C LYS A 255 -6.80 7.49 -21.26
N ARG A 256 -6.45 8.78 -21.15
CA ARG A 256 -5.05 9.22 -20.98
C ARG A 256 -4.45 8.65 -19.69
N ALA A 257 -5.17 8.79 -18.58
CA ALA A 257 -4.71 8.34 -17.28
C ALA A 257 -4.56 6.82 -17.22
N ALA A 258 -5.56 6.07 -17.68
CA ALA A 258 -5.52 4.61 -17.74
C ALA A 258 -4.40 4.11 -18.65
N ALA A 259 -4.20 4.73 -19.83
CA ALA A 259 -3.11 4.37 -20.73
C ALA A 259 -1.73 4.66 -20.12
N GLY A 260 -1.57 5.78 -19.39
CA GLY A 260 -0.35 6.08 -18.65
C GLY A 260 -0.13 5.12 -17.48
N ALA A 261 -1.19 4.66 -16.82
CA ALA A 261 -1.13 3.69 -15.73
C ALA A 261 -0.54 2.34 -16.17
N ILE A 262 -0.72 1.96 -17.44
CA ILE A 262 -0.11 0.75 -18.01
C ILE A 262 1.41 0.76 -17.81
N ASP A 263 2.05 1.92 -17.88
CA ASP A 263 3.51 2.07 -17.72
C ASP A 263 4.02 1.80 -16.30
N GLY A 264 3.14 1.82 -15.29
CA GLY A 264 3.48 1.42 -13.92
C GLY A 264 3.56 -0.09 -13.70
N PHE A 265 3.01 -0.90 -14.61
CA PHE A 265 3.05 -2.37 -14.51
C PHE A 265 4.37 -2.94 -15.04
N ALA A 266 4.88 -3.94 -14.32
CA ALA A 266 6.02 -4.74 -14.75
C ALA A 266 5.64 -5.59 -15.97
N ALA A 267 6.65 -6.03 -16.72
CA ALA A 267 6.43 -6.79 -17.95
C ALA A 267 5.70 -8.12 -17.74
N ASP A 268 5.85 -8.72 -16.56
CA ASP A 268 5.29 -10.01 -16.17
C ASP A 268 4.05 -9.89 -15.25
N ASP A 269 3.61 -8.68 -14.93
CA ASP A 269 2.26 -8.46 -14.42
C ASP A 269 1.24 -8.85 -15.49
N GLU A 270 0.07 -9.30 -15.06
CA GLU A 270 -1.01 -9.66 -15.96
C GLU A 270 -2.17 -8.67 -15.84
N LEU A 271 -2.68 -8.24 -16.98
CA LEU A 271 -3.76 -7.26 -17.06
C LEU A 271 -4.86 -7.74 -18.01
N ALA A 272 -6.11 -7.61 -17.58
CA ALA A 272 -7.29 -7.61 -18.42
C ALA A 272 -7.95 -6.23 -18.36
N ILE A 273 -8.63 -5.84 -19.43
CA ILE A 273 -9.38 -4.57 -19.48
C ILE A 273 -10.80 -4.86 -19.92
N TRP A 274 -11.75 -4.43 -19.12
CA TRP A 274 -13.17 -4.39 -19.46
C TRP A 274 -13.65 -2.94 -19.51
N ALA A 275 -14.54 -2.68 -20.45
CA ALA A 275 -15.39 -1.50 -20.44
C ALA A 275 -16.76 -1.93 -19.91
N PHE A 276 -17.43 -1.07 -19.14
CA PHE A 276 -18.80 -1.32 -18.73
C PHE A 276 -19.68 -0.08 -18.84
N SER A 277 -20.94 -0.32 -19.18
CA SER A 277 -22.03 0.63 -19.09
C SER A 277 -23.28 -0.15 -18.66
N GLY A 278 -24.31 -0.28 -19.50
CA GLY A 278 -25.47 -1.15 -19.23
C GLY A 278 -25.14 -2.65 -19.30
N GLY A 279 -23.95 -2.99 -19.82
CA GLY A 279 -23.37 -4.32 -19.82
C GLY A 279 -21.85 -4.22 -19.80
N ARG A 280 -21.15 -5.37 -19.85
CA ARG A 280 -19.68 -5.42 -19.91
C ARG A 280 -19.19 -5.86 -21.28
N GLN A 281 -18.09 -5.26 -21.73
CA GLN A 281 -17.34 -5.66 -22.92
C GLN A 281 -15.89 -5.92 -22.54
N GLU A 282 -15.34 -7.05 -22.98
CA GLU A 282 -13.92 -7.31 -22.88
C GLU A 282 -13.17 -6.52 -23.96
N VAL A 283 -12.27 -5.63 -23.52
CA VAL A 283 -11.45 -4.77 -24.38
C VAL A 283 -10.10 -5.43 -24.65
N ALA A 284 -9.53 -6.06 -23.61
CA ALA A 284 -8.33 -6.85 -23.71
C ALA A 284 -8.42 -8.07 -22.76
N PRO A 285 -8.12 -9.29 -23.25
CA PRO A 285 -8.16 -10.49 -22.41
C PRO A 285 -7.03 -10.46 -21.39
N LEU A 286 -7.13 -11.29 -20.35
CA LEU A 286 -6.08 -11.41 -19.33
C LEU A 286 -4.78 -11.95 -19.92
N GLY A 287 -3.66 -11.28 -19.67
CA GLY A 287 -2.33 -11.73 -20.08
C GLY A 287 -1.21 -10.77 -19.70
N ALA A 288 0.03 -11.20 -19.90
CA ALA A 288 1.22 -10.42 -19.54
C ALA A 288 1.23 -9.03 -20.21
N VAL A 289 1.61 -8.01 -19.46
CA VAL A 289 1.62 -6.61 -19.93
C VAL A 289 2.73 -6.37 -20.94
N GLY A 290 3.93 -6.89 -20.71
CA GLY A 290 5.13 -6.58 -21.50
C GLY A 290 4.93 -6.69 -23.02
N PRO A 291 4.53 -7.86 -23.55
CA PRO A 291 4.32 -8.07 -24.99
C PRO A 291 3.12 -7.31 -25.57
N ARG A 292 2.18 -6.86 -24.73
CA ARG A 292 0.88 -6.30 -25.16
C ARG A 292 0.69 -4.84 -24.75
N ARG A 293 1.73 -4.18 -24.27
CA ARG A 293 1.65 -2.83 -23.70
C ARG A 293 0.95 -1.85 -24.65
N ASP A 294 1.33 -1.86 -25.92
CA ASP A 294 0.73 -0.98 -26.92
C ASP A 294 -0.68 -1.40 -27.32
N GLU A 295 -0.99 -2.70 -27.31
CA GLU A 295 -2.34 -3.23 -27.55
C GLU A 295 -3.31 -2.75 -26.46
N LEU A 296 -2.92 -2.87 -25.19
CA LEU A 296 -3.69 -2.41 -24.04
C LEU A 296 -4.00 -0.91 -24.14
N LYS A 297 -2.98 -0.09 -24.46
CA LYS A 297 -3.14 1.37 -24.65
C LYS A 297 -4.06 1.70 -25.82
N ARG A 298 -3.95 0.99 -26.95
CA ARG A 298 -4.86 1.17 -28.10
C ARG A 298 -6.30 0.79 -27.75
N GLY A 299 -6.50 -0.31 -27.04
CA GLY A 299 -7.82 -0.74 -26.56
C GLY A 299 -8.50 0.33 -25.71
N ILE A 300 -7.77 0.92 -24.76
CA ILE A 300 -8.24 2.06 -23.96
C ILE A 300 -8.57 3.26 -24.86
N GLY A 301 -7.69 3.60 -25.81
CA GLY A 301 -7.90 4.73 -26.73
C GLY A 301 -9.19 4.63 -27.56
N ALA A 302 -9.63 3.40 -27.86
CA ALA A 302 -10.81 3.11 -28.67
C ALA A 302 -12.14 3.15 -27.91
N LEU A 303 -12.14 3.34 -26.58
CA LEU A 303 -13.37 3.36 -25.77
C LEU A 303 -14.32 4.49 -26.20
N VAL A 304 -15.63 4.26 -26.16
CA VAL A 304 -16.63 5.28 -26.49
C VAL A 304 -17.69 5.28 -25.39
N ALA A 305 -18.10 6.47 -24.96
CA ALA A 305 -19.11 6.63 -23.93
C ALA A 305 -20.51 6.36 -24.50
N ASP A 306 -21.23 5.40 -23.93
CA ASP A 306 -22.61 5.05 -24.27
C ASP A 306 -23.28 4.20 -23.17
N GLY A 307 -24.61 4.29 -23.06
CA GLY A 307 -25.42 3.45 -22.17
C GLY A 307 -25.52 3.92 -20.72
N SER A 308 -26.17 3.10 -19.88
CA SER A 308 -26.37 3.32 -18.44
C SER A 308 -25.19 2.81 -17.60
N THR A 309 -25.29 2.78 -16.26
CA THR A 309 -24.19 2.36 -15.36
C THR A 309 -24.55 1.11 -14.54
N ALA A 310 -24.14 -0.08 -15.00
CA ALA A 310 -24.32 -1.37 -14.31
C ALA A 310 -23.16 -1.70 -13.35
N LEU A 311 -22.95 -0.82 -12.36
CA LEU A 311 -21.81 -0.85 -11.45
C LEU A 311 -21.74 -2.16 -10.63
N TYR A 312 -22.84 -2.57 -10.00
CA TYR A 312 -22.82 -3.71 -9.07
C TYR A 312 -22.63 -5.03 -9.80
N ALA A 313 -23.35 -5.21 -10.91
CA ALA A 313 -23.21 -6.38 -11.77
C ALA A 313 -21.77 -6.49 -12.32
N SER A 314 -21.17 -5.37 -12.74
CA SER A 314 -19.80 -5.32 -13.26
C SER A 314 -18.76 -5.64 -12.16
N ALA A 315 -18.93 -5.11 -10.95
CA ALA A 315 -18.07 -5.43 -9.81
C ALA A 315 -18.12 -6.93 -9.46
N ARG A 316 -19.33 -7.53 -9.35
CA ARG A 316 -19.51 -8.97 -9.10
C ARG A 316 -18.86 -9.82 -10.19
N ALA A 317 -19.09 -9.45 -11.45
CA ALA A 317 -18.56 -10.18 -12.60
C ALA A 317 -17.03 -10.13 -12.63
N GLY A 318 -16.43 -8.97 -12.36
CA GLY A 318 -14.98 -8.79 -12.36
C GLY A 318 -14.29 -9.61 -11.28
N VAL A 319 -14.86 -9.58 -10.07
CA VAL A 319 -14.41 -10.39 -8.93
C VAL A 319 -14.53 -11.88 -9.25
N THR A 320 -15.67 -12.33 -9.78
CA THR A 320 -15.88 -13.73 -10.16
C THR A 320 -14.87 -14.19 -11.22
N PHE A 321 -14.61 -13.35 -12.22
CA PHE A 321 -13.65 -13.63 -13.28
C PHE A 321 -12.23 -13.81 -12.75
N LEU A 322 -11.75 -12.89 -11.91
CA LEU A 322 -10.43 -13.00 -11.31
C LEU A 322 -10.35 -14.14 -10.30
N ARG A 323 -11.39 -14.37 -9.50
CA ARG A 323 -11.42 -15.45 -8.51
C ARG A 323 -11.29 -16.82 -9.16
N SER A 324 -11.98 -17.06 -10.27
CA SER A 324 -11.84 -18.32 -11.04
C SER A 324 -10.45 -18.51 -11.68
N ARG A 325 -9.63 -17.46 -11.64
CA ARG A 325 -8.25 -17.39 -12.13
C ARG A 325 -7.37 -16.83 -11.02
N ALA A 326 -7.61 -17.13 -9.75
CA ALA A 326 -6.75 -16.60 -8.69
C ALA A 326 -5.38 -17.30 -8.75
N ASP A 327 -4.33 -16.54 -8.51
CA ASP A 327 -2.97 -17.06 -8.33
C ASP A 327 -2.41 -16.51 -7.01
N ASP A 328 -2.16 -17.39 -6.04
CA ASP A 328 -1.66 -17.05 -4.70
C ASP A 328 -0.25 -16.41 -4.74
N SER A 329 0.51 -16.67 -5.80
CA SER A 329 1.82 -16.06 -6.02
C SER A 329 1.71 -14.61 -6.50
N ARG A 330 0.50 -14.16 -6.86
CA ARG A 330 0.21 -12.82 -7.37
C ARG A 330 -0.76 -12.05 -6.48
N ILE A 331 -0.74 -10.73 -6.59
CA ILE A 331 -1.79 -9.85 -6.07
C ILE A 331 -2.94 -9.89 -7.07
N ASN A 332 -4.10 -10.44 -6.66
CA ASN A 332 -5.31 -10.48 -7.49
C ASN A 332 -6.18 -9.26 -7.18
N ALA A 333 -6.41 -8.40 -8.16
CA ALA A 333 -7.13 -7.14 -7.93
C ALA A 333 -8.03 -6.69 -9.09
N VAL A 334 -9.21 -6.21 -8.75
CA VAL A 334 -10.07 -5.43 -9.64
C VAL A 334 -9.79 -3.95 -9.39
N LEU A 335 -9.52 -3.20 -10.45
CA LEU A 335 -9.52 -1.75 -10.45
C LEU A 335 -10.81 -1.26 -11.12
N LEU A 336 -11.73 -0.75 -10.32
CA LEU A 336 -13.05 -0.30 -10.77
C LEU A 336 -13.11 1.23 -10.77
N LEU A 337 -13.28 1.83 -11.95
CA LEU A 337 -13.40 3.28 -12.10
C LEU A 337 -14.79 3.63 -12.63
N THR A 338 -15.47 4.58 -12.00
CA THR A 338 -16.80 5.07 -12.38
C THR A 338 -17.00 6.53 -11.98
N ASP A 339 -17.79 7.27 -12.76
CA ASP A 339 -18.24 8.62 -12.44
C ASP A 339 -19.70 8.69 -11.98
N GLY A 340 -20.39 7.55 -11.95
CA GLY A 340 -21.83 7.47 -11.78
C GLY A 340 -22.29 6.67 -10.57
N LYS A 341 -23.61 6.59 -10.44
CA LYS A 341 -24.29 5.69 -9.49
C LYS A 341 -24.69 4.41 -10.21
N ASN A 342 -25.04 3.38 -9.45
CA ASN A 342 -25.62 2.19 -10.06
C ASN A 342 -27.04 2.50 -10.59
N GLU A 343 -27.23 2.39 -11.90
CA GLU A 343 -28.49 2.68 -12.61
C GLU A 343 -29.19 1.43 -13.14
N ASP A 344 -28.56 0.27 -13.02
CA ASP A 344 -29.07 -1.02 -13.51
C ASP A 344 -30.13 -1.65 -12.58
N ALA A 345 -30.75 -2.74 -13.04
CA ALA A 345 -31.76 -3.51 -12.31
C ALA A 345 -31.21 -4.16 -11.03
N ASP A 346 -29.92 -4.52 -11.01
CA ASP A 346 -29.26 -5.02 -9.82
C ASP A 346 -29.06 -3.89 -8.79
N ARG A 347 -29.89 -3.90 -7.74
CA ARG A 347 -29.85 -2.91 -6.64
C ARG A 347 -29.26 -3.47 -5.35
N ASP A 348 -28.76 -4.71 -5.36
CA ASP A 348 -28.34 -5.43 -4.15
C ASP A 348 -26.89 -5.11 -3.75
N LEU A 349 -26.68 -3.91 -3.21
CA LEU A 349 -25.38 -3.52 -2.66
C LEU A 349 -25.00 -4.40 -1.48
N ASP A 350 -25.92 -4.71 -0.57
CA ASP A 350 -25.60 -5.46 0.65
C ASP A 350 -25.13 -6.88 0.34
N GLY A 351 -25.74 -7.57 -0.64
CA GLY A 351 -25.25 -8.85 -1.13
C GLY A 351 -23.88 -8.75 -1.82
N LEU A 352 -23.59 -7.64 -2.52
CA LEU A 352 -22.24 -7.40 -3.08
C LEU A 352 -21.23 -7.32 -1.93
N LEU A 353 -21.48 -6.45 -0.95
CA LEU A 353 -20.59 -6.26 0.19
C LEU A 353 -20.41 -7.56 1.00
N ALA A 354 -21.48 -8.33 1.20
CA ALA A 354 -21.42 -9.62 1.89
C ALA A 354 -20.56 -10.63 1.13
N SER A 355 -20.72 -10.74 -0.20
CA SER A 355 -19.90 -11.63 -1.02
C SER A 355 -18.42 -11.27 -1.00
N LEU A 356 -18.07 -9.98 -1.07
CA LEU A 356 -16.68 -9.50 -0.98
C LEU A 356 -16.05 -9.78 0.41
N ARG A 357 -16.83 -9.62 1.49
CA ARG A 357 -16.35 -9.86 2.86
C ARG A 357 -16.09 -11.33 3.14
N THR A 358 -16.88 -12.22 2.53
CA THR A 358 -16.87 -13.67 2.77
C THR A 358 -15.96 -14.44 1.82
N GLU A 359 -15.24 -13.76 0.91
CA GLU A 359 -14.31 -14.45 0.02
C GLU A 359 -13.30 -15.31 0.79
N ASP A 360 -12.98 -16.47 0.23
CA ASP A 360 -11.93 -17.34 0.73
C ASP A 360 -10.57 -16.64 0.60
N GLU A 361 -9.72 -16.86 1.60
CA GLU A 361 -8.43 -16.23 1.78
C GLU A 361 -7.37 -16.65 0.74
N THR A 362 -7.57 -17.78 0.05
CA THR A 362 -6.68 -18.34 -0.98
C THR A 362 -7.06 -17.96 -2.41
N ALA A 363 -8.19 -17.28 -2.61
CA ALA A 363 -8.63 -16.81 -3.92
C ALA A 363 -9.10 -15.34 -3.86
N ARG A 364 -8.64 -14.60 -2.85
CA ARG A 364 -9.18 -13.29 -2.49
C ARG A 364 -8.82 -12.24 -3.53
N VAL A 365 -9.82 -11.55 -4.05
CA VAL A 365 -9.70 -10.47 -5.01
C VAL A 365 -9.93 -9.14 -4.30
N ARG A 366 -8.98 -8.22 -4.40
CA ARG A 366 -9.12 -6.85 -3.86
C ARG A 366 -9.80 -5.95 -4.87
N VAL A 367 -10.78 -5.17 -4.47
CA VAL A 367 -11.50 -4.24 -5.36
C VAL A 367 -11.10 -2.81 -5.01
N PHE A 368 -10.14 -2.26 -5.74
CA PHE A 368 -9.78 -0.85 -5.65
C PHE A 368 -10.78 -0.04 -6.46
N THR A 369 -11.38 0.97 -5.84
CA THR A 369 -12.39 1.80 -6.51
C THR A 369 -11.85 3.21 -6.72
N ILE A 370 -12.10 3.78 -7.90
CA ILE A 370 -11.82 5.17 -8.21
C ILE A 370 -13.14 5.87 -8.54
N GLY A 371 -13.49 6.88 -7.75
CA GLY A 371 -14.62 7.77 -8.03
C GLY A 371 -14.15 8.93 -8.88
N TYR A 372 -14.64 9.05 -10.10
CA TYR A 372 -14.24 10.08 -11.04
C TYR A 372 -15.28 11.22 -11.11
N GLY A 373 -14.82 12.47 -11.05
CA GLY A 373 -15.72 13.63 -11.03
C GLY A 373 -16.56 13.74 -9.76
N ASP A 374 -17.43 14.76 -9.72
CA ASP A 374 -18.23 15.06 -8.52
C ASP A 374 -19.49 14.22 -8.38
N ASP A 375 -19.95 13.62 -9.47
CA ASP A 375 -21.19 12.85 -9.56
C ASP A 375 -21.06 11.41 -9.01
N ALA A 376 -19.82 10.95 -8.81
CA ALA A 376 -19.54 9.60 -8.35
C ALA A 376 -20.14 9.32 -6.96
N ASP A 377 -20.74 8.14 -6.77
CA ASP A 377 -21.19 7.70 -5.45
C ASP A 377 -20.02 7.22 -4.59
N ARG A 378 -19.29 8.20 -4.03
CA ARG A 378 -18.12 8.00 -3.18
C ARG A 378 -18.41 7.07 -2.00
N THR A 379 -19.61 7.18 -1.40
CA THR A 379 -19.99 6.36 -0.24
C THR A 379 -20.10 4.89 -0.64
N THR A 380 -20.74 4.61 -1.76
CA THR A 380 -20.88 3.26 -2.29
C THR A 380 -19.53 2.68 -2.72
N LEU A 381 -18.71 3.44 -3.42
CA LEU A 381 -17.38 3.01 -3.85
C LEU A 381 -16.44 2.73 -2.68
N GLN A 382 -16.49 3.54 -1.63
CA GLN A 382 -15.76 3.31 -0.40
C GLN A 382 -16.20 2.01 0.28
N LYS A 383 -17.51 1.77 0.40
CA LYS A 383 -18.04 0.52 0.96
C LYS A 383 -17.57 -0.71 0.19
N ILE A 384 -17.58 -0.66 -1.15
CA ILE A 384 -17.10 -1.77 -2.01
C ILE A 384 -15.62 -2.05 -1.77
N ALA A 385 -14.78 -1.01 -1.75
CA ALA A 385 -13.34 -1.19 -1.51
C ALA A 385 -13.06 -1.73 -0.11
N GLU A 386 -13.68 -1.17 0.93
CA GLU A 386 -13.51 -1.62 2.31
C GLU A 386 -14.00 -3.07 2.53
N ALA A 387 -15.09 -3.47 1.86
CA ALA A 387 -15.60 -4.83 1.93
C ALA A 387 -14.61 -5.87 1.38
N SER A 388 -13.83 -5.50 0.36
CA SER A 388 -12.74 -6.32 -0.20
C SER A 388 -11.36 -6.06 0.46
N ARG A 389 -11.32 -5.24 1.52
CA ARG A 389 -10.11 -4.84 2.27
C ARG A 389 -9.08 -4.08 1.40
N ALA A 390 -9.56 -3.39 0.37
CA ALA A 390 -8.80 -2.53 -0.53
C ALA A 390 -8.97 -1.04 -0.14
N ALA A 391 -8.67 -0.12 -1.07
CA ALA A 391 -8.79 1.32 -0.87
C ALA A 391 -9.67 1.97 -1.95
N PHE A 392 -10.39 3.03 -1.54
CA PHE A 392 -11.08 3.95 -2.43
C PHE A 392 -10.20 5.17 -2.69
N TYR A 393 -10.23 5.64 -3.94
CA TYR A 393 -9.50 6.83 -4.39
C TYR A 393 -10.46 7.84 -5.00
N ASP A 394 -10.32 9.09 -4.57
CA ASP A 394 -11.12 10.21 -5.06
C ASP A 394 -10.40 10.94 -6.20
N ALA A 395 -10.94 10.85 -7.41
CA ALA A 395 -10.51 11.56 -8.61
C ALA A 395 -11.53 12.62 -9.04
N SER A 396 -12.15 13.30 -8.08
CA SER A 396 -13.11 14.40 -8.31
C SER A 396 -12.53 15.54 -9.10
N LYS A 397 -11.24 15.84 -8.91
CA LYS A 397 -10.54 16.85 -9.67
C LYS A 397 -9.96 16.22 -10.94
N PRO A 398 -10.36 16.67 -12.14
CA PRO A 398 -9.80 16.17 -13.40
C PRO A 398 -8.26 16.16 -13.45
N ALA A 399 -7.61 17.12 -12.80
CA ALA A 399 -6.15 17.22 -12.74
C ALA A 399 -5.47 16.17 -11.84
N THR A 400 -6.21 15.44 -11.00
CA THR A 400 -5.65 14.43 -10.09
C THR A 400 -5.75 13.01 -10.61
N ILE A 401 -6.48 12.78 -11.71
CA ILE A 401 -6.72 11.42 -12.22
C ILE A 401 -5.43 10.65 -12.53
N ASP A 402 -4.43 11.30 -13.15
CA ASP A 402 -3.14 10.67 -13.46
C ASP A 402 -2.39 10.26 -12.18
N ARG A 403 -2.49 11.09 -11.13
CA ARG A 403 -1.91 10.78 -9.82
C ARG A 403 -2.64 9.59 -9.21
N VAL A 404 -3.97 9.63 -9.16
CA VAL A 404 -4.81 8.56 -8.60
C VAL A 404 -4.53 7.22 -9.27
N PHE A 405 -4.41 7.16 -10.60
CA PHE A 405 -4.04 5.93 -11.28
C PHE A 405 -2.65 5.43 -10.89
N ARG A 406 -1.65 6.32 -10.77
CA ARG A 406 -0.32 5.93 -10.27
C ARG A 406 -0.38 5.42 -8.84
N ASP A 407 -1.15 6.07 -7.97
CA ASP A 407 -1.31 5.68 -6.57
C ASP A 407 -2.00 4.31 -6.46
N VAL A 408 -3.01 4.04 -7.30
CA VAL A 408 -3.65 2.72 -7.33
C VAL A 408 -2.70 1.67 -7.88
N VAL A 409 -2.01 1.93 -8.99
CA VAL A 409 -1.04 0.98 -9.56
C VAL A 409 0.13 0.71 -8.61
N SER A 410 0.49 1.66 -7.74
CA SER A 410 1.49 1.43 -6.68
C SER A 410 1.10 0.31 -5.70
N ASN A 411 -0.16 -0.14 -5.71
CA ASN A 411 -0.60 -1.32 -4.94
C ASN A 411 -0.17 -2.66 -5.50
N PHE A 412 0.44 -2.67 -6.69
CA PHE A 412 0.68 -3.85 -7.49
C PHE A 412 2.16 -4.06 -7.75
#